data_AF-A0A2R5EEM6-F1
#
_entry.id   AF-A0A2R5EEM6-F1
#
_cell.length_a   1.000
_cell.length_b   1.000
_cell.length_c   1.000
_cell.angle_alpha   90.00
_cell.angle_beta   90.00
_cell.angle_gamma   90.00
#
_symmetry.space_group_name_H-M   'P 1'
#
loop_
_entity.id
_entity.type
_entity.pdbx_description
1 polymer ?
#
loop_
_entity_poly.entity_id
_entity_poly.type
_entity_poly.pdbx_seq_one_letter_code
_entity_poly.pdbx_strand_id
1 'polypeptide(L)'
;MQNIHYSSHASMITNIPELIRKARGRRSQAEFAKFLGVSQSTLCRYESGEVNPRAEVIEQCMHLVHGNDDDQGSSIEELVAKVRGRLGRADQAPLRTALSKLIDGLAV
;
A
#
# COMPACT_ATOMS: atom_id res chain seq x y z
N MET A 1 5.08 18.23 32.41
CA MET A 1 4.98 16.82 31.97
C MET A 1 4.29 16.77 30.60
N GLN A 2 5.00 17.12 29.53
CA GLN A 2 4.44 17.03 28.17
C GLN A 2 4.52 15.58 27.70
N ASN A 3 3.36 14.94 27.57
CA ASN A 3 3.23 13.63 26.94
C ASN A 3 3.55 13.75 25.44
N ILE A 4 4.59 13.02 25.03
CA ILE A 4 5.03 12.90 23.65
C ILE A 4 3.91 12.18 22.89
N HIS A 5 3.24 12.90 21.99
CA HIS A 5 2.35 12.32 21.01
C HIS A 5 3.19 11.52 20.01
N TYR A 6 3.47 10.25 20.32
CA TYR A 6 4.03 9.29 19.37
C TYR A 6 2.89 8.81 18.45
N SER A 7 2.38 9.70 17.61
CA SER A 7 1.61 9.29 16.43
C SER A 7 2.63 9.03 15.34
N SER A 8 3.23 7.84 15.41
CA SER A 8 4.19 7.33 14.45
C SER A 8 3.69 7.58 13.04
N HIS A 9 4.52 8.26 12.24
CA HIS A 9 4.48 8.28 10.80
C HIS A 9 3.91 6.98 10.25
N ALA A 10 2.86 7.07 9.42
CA ALA A 10 2.49 6.02 8.49
C ALA A 10 3.77 5.53 7.80
N SER A 11 4.33 4.44 8.29
CA SER A 11 5.62 3.92 7.86
C SER A 11 5.46 3.62 6.38
N MET A 12 6.22 4.32 5.54
CA MET A 12 6.21 4.09 4.09
C MET A 12 6.49 2.60 3.88
N ILE A 13 5.49 1.85 3.44
CA ILE A 13 5.69 0.48 2.99
C ILE A 13 6.58 0.59 1.75
N THR A 14 7.81 0.09 1.85
CA THR A 14 8.80 0.23 0.79
C THR A 14 8.85 -0.99 -0.13
N ASN A 15 8.28 -2.13 0.31
CA ASN A 15 8.33 -3.39 -0.42
C ASN A 15 7.16 -4.35 -0.06
N ILE A 16 6.94 -5.34 -0.93
CA ILE A 16 5.85 -6.33 -0.79
C ILE A 16 5.99 -7.19 0.48
N PRO A 17 7.17 -7.72 0.83
CA PRO A 17 7.34 -8.45 2.09
C PRO A 17 6.92 -7.67 3.34
N GLU A 18 7.23 -6.37 3.38
CA GLU A 18 6.85 -5.46 4.46
C GLU A 18 5.33 -5.22 4.49
N LEU A 19 4.71 -5.02 3.31
CA LEU A 19 3.26 -4.91 3.17
C LEU A 19 2.54 -6.09 3.82
N ILE A 20 2.96 -7.31 3.49
CA ILE A 20 2.29 -8.54 3.93
C ILE A 20 2.44 -8.74 5.43
N ARG A 21 3.63 -8.48 6.00
CA ARG A 21 3.83 -8.53 7.46
C ARG A 21 2.97 -7.50 8.19
N LYS A 22 2.87 -6.28 7.64
CA LYS A 22 2.05 -5.21 8.20
C LYS A 22 0.56 -5.57 8.14
N ALA A 23 0.10 -6.11 7.01
CA ALA A 23 -1.25 -6.61 6.84
C ALA A 23 -1.55 -7.75 7.82
N ARG A 24 -0.63 -8.71 8.00
CA ARG A 24 -0.81 -9.82 8.97
C ARG A 24 -1.02 -9.30 10.40
N GLY A 25 -0.25 -8.30 10.81
CA GLY A 25 -0.30 -7.76 12.17
C GLY A 25 0.07 -8.83 13.20
N ARG A 26 -0.76 -8.98 14.24
CA ARG A 26 -0.51 -9.93 15.35
C ARG A 26 -0.94 -11.38 15.06
N ARG A 27 -1.61 -11.64 13.94
CA ARG A 27 -2.04 -12.99 13.56
C ARG A 27 -0.83 -13.88 13.31
N SER A 28 -0.97 -15.17 13.59
CA SER A 28 0.01 -16.16 13.16
C SER A 28 0.04 -16.27 11.64
N GLN A 29 1.15 -16.76 11.07
CA GLN A 29 1.22 -17.01 9.63
C GLN A 29 0.17 -18.05 9.19
N ALA A 30 -0.14 -19.05 10.01
CA ALA A 30 -1.14 -20.05 9.68
C ALA A 30 -2.56 -19.44 9.57
N GLU A 31 -2.95 -18.62 10.54
CA GLU A 31 -4.25 -17.93 10.54
C GLU A 31 -4.38 -16.96 9.37
N PHE A 32 -3.32 -16.18 9.11
CA PHE A 32 -3.36 -15.21 8.02
C PHE A 32 -3.28 -15.86 6.63
N ALA A 33 -2.52 -16.94 6.49
CA ALA A 33 -2.49 -17.72 5.25
C ALA A 33 -3.87 -18.31 4.94
N LYS A 34 -4.58 -18.83 5.96
CA LYS A 34 -5.96 -19.29 5.81
C LYS A 34 -6.89 -18.16 5.37
N PHE A 35 -6.75 -16.97 5.94
CA PHE A 35 -7.50 -15.79 5.52
C PHE A 35 -7.25 -15.42 4.04
N LEU A 36 -5.99 -15.48 3.60
CA LEU A 36 -5.60 -15.19 2.21
C LEU A 36 -5.87 -16.35 1.23
N GLY A 37 -6.37 -17.49 1.71
CA GLY A 37 -6.59 -18.68 0.88
C GLY A 37 -5.30 -19.31 0.34
N VAL A 38 -4.18 -19.18 1.06
CA VAL A 38 -2.88 -19.78 0.70
C VAL A 38 -2.38 -20.71 1.81
N SER A 39 -1.36 -21.51 1.51
CA SER A 39 -0.68 -22.31 2.54
C SER A 39 0.21 -21.45 3.43
N GLN A 40 0.47 -21.89 4.66
CA GLN A 40 1.38 -21.19 5.58
C GLN A 40 2.82 -21.11 5.03
N SER A 41 3.30 -22.14 4.33
CA SER A 41 4.62 -22.13 3.70
C SER A 41 4.68 -21.17 2.52
N THR A 42 3.59 -21.03 1.76
CA THR A 42 3.46 -20.00 0.72
C THR A 42 3.54 -18.61 1.33
N LEU A 43 2.80 -18.34 2.43
CA LEU A 43 2.87 -17.05 3.11
C LEU A 43 4.28 -16.77 3.66
N CYS A 44 4.97 -17.77 4.21
CA CYS A 44 6.34 -17.63 4.68
C CYS A 44 7.28 -17.14 3.58
N ARG A 45 7.19 -17.72 2.37
CA ARG A 45 7.97 -17.30 1.19
C ARG A 45 7.62 -15.91 0.68
N TYR A 46 6.36 -15.50 0.81
CA TYR A 46 5.96 -14.14 0.51
C TYR A 46 6.57 -13.14 1.50
N GLU A 47 6.52 -13.45 2.80
CA GLU A 47 7.13 -12.61 3.83
C GLU A 47 8.66 -12.59 3.72
N SER A 48 9.34 -13.66 3.32
CA SER A 48 10.78 -13.63 3.09
C SER A 48 11.18 -12.90 1.80
N GLY A 49 10.23 -12.66 0.88
CA GLY A 49 10.50 -12.10 -0.44
C GLY A 49 11.09 -13.10 -1.44
N GLU A 50 11.07 -14.39 -1.10
CA GLU A 50 11.55 -15.48 -1.97
C GLU A 50 10.64 -15.68 -3.18
N VAL A 51 9.34 -15.44 -3.02
CA VAL A 51 8.35 -15.56 -4.09
C VAL A 51 7.46 -14.31 -4.10
N ASN A 52 7.21 -13.76 -5.29
CA ASN A 52 6.24 -12.68 -5.43
C ASN A 52 4.79 -13.23 -5.31
N PRO A 53 3.94 -12.61 -4.49
CA PRO A 53 2.52 -12.95 -4.44
C PRO A 53 1.80 -12.59 -5.73
N ARG A 54 0.63 -13.20 -5.93
CA ARG A 54 -0.31 -12.76 -6.97
C ARG A 54 -0.89 -11.39 -6.63
N ALA A 55 -1.33 -10.65 -7.64
CA ALA A 55 -1.87 -9.31 -7.50
C ALA A 55 -3.02 -9.25 -6.48
N GLU A 56 -3.90 -10.24 -6.45
CA GLU A 56 -5.06 -10.27 -5.55
C GLU A 56 -4.63 -10.32 -4.08
N VAL A 57 -3.51 -11.00 -3.76
CA VAL A 57 -2.95 -11.06 -2.40
C VAL A 57 -2.38 -9.70 -2.01
N ILE A 58 -1.72 -9.01 -2.95
CA ILE A 58 -1.17 -7.67 -2.73
C ILE A 58 -2.30 -6.68 -2.46
N GLU A 59 -3.36 -6.70 -3.28
CA GLU A 59 -4.55 -5.86 -3.12
C GLU A 59 -5.25 -6.09 -1.77
N GLN A 60 -5.47 -7.34 -1.39
CA GLN A 60 -6.04 -7.68 -0.08
C GLN A 60 -5.18 -7.14 1.07
N CYS A 61 -3.85 -7.27 0.97
CA CYS A 61 -2.94 -6.74 1.99
C CYS A 61 -2.93 -5.21 2.03
N MET A 62 -3.01 -4.54 0.87
CA MET A 62 -3.14 -3.08 0.80
C MET A 62 -4.43 -2.61 1.48
N HIS A 63 -5.56 -3.24 1.19
CA HIS A 63 -6.83 -2.93 1.84
C HIS A 63 -6.78 -3.14 3.35
N LEU A 64 -6.11 -4.19 3.84
CA LEU A 64 -5.98 -4.41 5.29
C LEU A 64 -5.11 -3.36 5.98
N VAL A 65 -4.07 -2.86 5.31
CA VAL A 65 -3.20 -1.82 5.88
C VAL A 65 -3.87 -0.44 5.84
N HIS A 66 -4.66 -0.16 4.82
CA HIS A 66 -5.31 1.14 4.64
C HIS A 66 -6.75 1.20 5.17
N GLY A 67 -7.41 0.06 5.38
CA GLY A 67 -8.81 -0.08 5.79
C GLY A 67 -9.09 0.19 7.28
N ASN A 68 -8.30 1.03 7.94
CA ASN A 68 -8.67 1.68 9.21
C ASN A 68 -8.60 3.21 9.12
N ASP A 69 -8.18 3.77 7.98
CA ASP A 69 -8.38 5.17 7.66
C ASP A 69 -9.56 5.21 6.69
N ASP A 70 -10.61 5.90 7.10
CA ASP A 70 -11.95 5.83 6.51
C ASP A 70 -11.99 5.82 4.97
N ASP A 71 -12.94 5.02 4.50
CA ASP A 71 -13.52 4.93 3.16
C ASP A 71 -14.10 6.28 2.69
N GLN A 72 -13.20 7.23 2.47
CA GLN A 72 -13.38 8.34 1.54
C GLN A 72 -12.17 8.25 0.63
N GLY A 73 -12.31 7.52 -0.48
CA GLY A 73 -11.31 7.51 -1.53
C GLY A 73 -10.81 8.94 -1.73
N SER A 74 -9.49 9.15 -1.65
CA SER A 74 -8.90 10.49 -1.58
C SER A 74 -9.64 11.40 -2.54
N SER A 75 -10.29 12.42 -1.99
CA SER A 75 -11.09 13.34 -2.80
C SER A 75 -10.25 13.85 -3.97
N ILE A 76 -10.90 14.27 -5.05
CA ILE A 76 -10.19 14.87 -6.20
C ILE A 76 -9.23 15.97 -5.72
N GLU A 77 -9.66 16.75 -4.72
CA GLU A 77 -8.84 17.80 -4.11
C GLU A 77 -7.59 17.27 -3.39
N GLU A 78 -7.71 16.16 -2.66
CA GLU A 78 -6.55 15.51 -2.03
C GLU A 78 -5.57 14.93 -3.06
N LEU A 79 -6.09 14.33 -4.13
CA LEU A 79 -5.27 13.80 -5.21
C LEU A 79 -4.52 14.95 -5.90
N VAL A 80 -5.23 16.04 -6.22
CA VAL A 80 -4.64 17.26 -6.79
C VAL A 80 -3.58 17.84 -5.85
N ALA A 81 -3.83 17.91 -4.55
CA ALA A 81 -2.87 18.38 -3.57
C ALA A 81 -1.60 17.49 -3.53
N LYS A 82 -1.76 16.17 -3.55
CA LYS A 82 -0.64 15.22 -3.60
C LYS A 82 0.18 15.36 -4.89
N VAL A 83 -0.49 15.48 -6.04
CA VAL A 83 0.17 15.69 -7.34
C VAL A 83 0.93 17.02 -7.34
N ARG A 84 0.33 18.12 -6.88
CA ARG A 84 1.01 19.42 -6.78
C ARG A 84 2.22 19.36 -5.84
N GLY A 85 2.07 18.75 -4.66
CA GLY A 85 3.13 18.68 -3.67
C GLY A 85 4.33 17.82 -4.08
N ARG A 86 4.09 16.69 -4.76
CA ARG A 86 5.15 15.74 -5.13
C ARG A 86 5.66 15.90 -6.55
N LEU A 87 4.76 16.29 -7.46
CA LEU A 87 5.03 16.38 -8.89
C LEU A 87 4.93 17.81 -9.41
N GLY A 88 4.89 18.85 -8.57
CA GLY A 88 4.82 20.24 -9.04
C GLY A 88 6.12 20.79 -9.64
N ARG A 89 7.26 20.17 -9.33
CA ARG A 89 8.59 20.64 -9.77
C ARG A 89 8.80 20.43 -11.28
N ALA A 90 9.60 21.30 -11.91
CA ALA A 90 9.82 21.27 -13.36
C ALA A 90 10.45 19.94 -13.85
N ASP A 91 11.35 19.36 -13.06
CA ASP A 91 12.02 18.08 -13.30
C ASP A 91 11.07 16.86 -13.30
N GLN A 92 9.86 17.00 -12.74
CA GLN A 92 8.84 15.94 -12.69
C GLN A 92 7.90 15.90 -13.92
N ALA A 93 8.16 16.70 -14.96
CA ALA A 93 7.34 16.72 -16.17
C ALA A 93 7.17 15.34 -16.85
N PRO A 94 8.21 14.48 -16.94
CA PRO A 94 8.06 13.15 -17.51
C PRO A 94 7.10 12.27 -16.69
N LEU A 95 7.15 12.35 -15.37
CA LEU A 95 6.30 11.55 -14.48
C LEU A 95 4.84 12.01 -14.54
N ARG A 96 4.58 13.32 -14.59
CA ARG A 96 3.22 13.85 -14.84
C ARG A 96 2.66 13.36 -16.18
N THR A 97 3.49 13.31 -17.22
CA THR A 97 3.10 12.82 -18.55
C THR A 97 2.74 11.33 -18.52
N ALA A 98 3.55 10.51 -17.85
CA ALA A 98 3.26 9.08 -17.70
C ALA A 98 1.95 8.84 -16.94
N LEU A 99 1.73 9.59 -15.85
CA LEU A 99 0.50 9.50 -15.06
C LEU A 99 -0.73 9.91 -15.88
N SER A 100 -0.66 10.96 -16.70
CA SER A 100 -1.76 11.36 -17.60
C SER A 100 -2.13 10.23 -18.55
N LYS A 101 -1.14 9.63 -19.23
CA LYS A 101 -1.38 8.52 -20.16
C LYS A 101 -2.02 7.30 -19.48
N LEU A 102 -1.64 7.03 -18.23
CA LEU A 102 -2.25 5.95 -17.45
C LEU A 102 -3.72 6.24 -17.16
N ILE A 103 -4.05 7.47 -16.76
CA ILE A 103 -5.44 7.89 -16.51
C ILE A 103 -6.27 7.76 -17.81
N ASP A 104 -5.74 8.27 -18.93
CA ASP A 104 -6.43 8.20 -20.23
C ASP A 104 -6.68 6.75 -20.68
N GLY A 105 -5.75 5.83 -20.39
CA GLY A 105 -5.90 4.42 -20.73
C GLY A 105 -6.85 3.63 -19.84
N LEU A 106 -7.17 4.13 -18.64
CA LEU A 106 -8.10 3.51 -17.70
C LEU A 106 -9.52 4.06 -17.80
N ALA A 107 -9.69 5.28 -18.33
CA ALA A 107 -10.98 5.96 -18.45
C ALA A 107 -11.81 5.53 -19.70
N VAL A 108 -11.62 4.30 -20.18
CA VAL A 108 -12.29 3.72 -21.36
C VAL A 108 -13.69 3.22 -21.01
#